data_AF-A0A8R1ILY6-F1
#
_entry.id   AF-A0A8R1ILY6-F1
#
_cell.length_a   1.000
_cell.length_b   1.000
_cell.length_c   1.000
_cell.angle_alpha   90.00
_cell.angle_beta   90.00
_cell.angle_gamma   90.00
#
_symmetry.space_group_name_H-M   'P 1'
#
loop_
_entity.id
_entity.type
_entity.pdbx_description
1 polymer ?
#
loop_
_entity_poly.entity_id
_entity_poly.type
_entity_poly.pdbx_seq_one_letter_code
_entity_poly.pdbx_strand_id
1 'polypeptide(L)'
;MFITIAPQYYVDYWFTVNGTKTNYADDFMSAMGIVAQTSNLIVAIINVLNVIRGPLLYRIIFPLTFNSLLILVILGLVIFQTPDDNARGWFYVVSLVIIMAMNASNGLYQNSFFGLAADFPFEYSNAVVIGTNICGTFTSILAIVATLAFSDQPQTVALIYFAISFIILIVCLCSWWFCKKLVSYFSPKD
;
A
#
# COMPACT_ATOMS: atom_id res chain seq x y z
N MET A 1 -4.84 -3.53 0.68
CA MET A 1 -4.24 -3.67 2.02
C MET A 1 -4.95 -2.81 3.07
N PHE A 2 -5.01 -1.48 2.93
CA PHE A 2 -5.73 -0.62 3.90
C PHE A 2 -7.21 -0.97 4.08
N ILE A 3 -7.90 -1.27 2.97
CA ILE A 3 -9.35 -1.47 2.96
C ILE A 3 -9.84 -2.61 3.88
N THR A 4 -9.02 -3.63 4.15
CA THR A 4 -9.39 -4.79 4.97
C THR A 4 -9.18 -4.54 6.46
N ILE A 5 -8.22 -3.71 6.85
CA ILE A 5 -7.95 -3.36 8.26
C ILE A 5 -8.63 -2.06 8.70
N ALA A 6 -9.04 -1.23 7.74
CA ALA A 6 -9.66 0.07 7.96
C ALA A 6 -10.88 0.04 8.90
N PRO A 7 -11.83 -0.92 8.77
CA PRO A 7 -13.00 -0.96 9.66
C PRO A 7 -12.59 -1.17 11.12
N GLN A 8 -11.72 -2.14 11.39
CA GLN A 8 -11.39 -2.54 12.76
C GLN A 8 -10.46 -1.54 13.45
N TYR A 9 -9.38 -1.14 12.77
CA TYR A 9 -8.35 -0.31 13.41
C TYR A 9 -8.70 1.18 13.36
N TYR A 10 -9.18 1.69 12.22
CA TYR A 10 -9.41 3.13 12.09
C TYR A 10 -10.84 3.51 12.51
N VAL A 11 -11.87 2.81 12.04
CA VAL A 11 -13.27 3.18 12.34
C VAL A 11 -13.65 2.77 13.76
N ASP A 12 -13.50 1.49 14.11
CA ASP A 12 -14.00 0.96 15.38
C ASP A 12 -13.07 1.30 16.55
N TYR A 13 -11.75 1.27 16.35
CA TYR A 13 -10.79 1.54 17.43
C TYR A 13 -10.41 3.02 17.59
N TRP A 14 -10.20 3.76 16.49
CA TRP A 14 -9.72 5.16 16.54
C TRP A 14 -10.83 6.22 16.54
N PHE A 15 -11.88 6.01 15.73
CA PHE A 15 -12.92 7.01 15.48
C PHE A 15 -14.24 6.73 16.17
N THR A 16 -14.35 5.66 16.95
CA THR A 16 -15.52 5.36 17.79
C THR A 16 -15.18 5.59 19.26
N VAL A 17 -16.04 6.33 19.97
CA VAL A 17 -15.83 6.69 21.39
C VAL A 17 -16.93 6.07 22.22
N ASN A 18 -16.58 5.18 23.16
CA ASN A 18 -17.54 4.52 24.06
C ASN A 18 -18.74 3.90 23.31
N GLY A 19 -18.49 3.31 22.13
CA GLY A 19 -19.53 2.71 21.29
C GLY A 19 -20.35 3.70 20.44
N THR A 20 -20.07 5.00 20.53
CA THR A 20 -20.70 6.04 19.69
C THR A 20 -19.76 6.40 18.53
N LYS A 21 -20.22 6.21 17.30
CA LYS A 21 -19.47 6.60 16.10
C LYS A 21 -19.39 8.11 16.00
N THR A 22 -18.19 8.63 15.78
CA THR A 22 -18.00 10.05 15.47
C THR A 22 -18.18 10.29 13.96
N ASN A 23 -18.37 11.54 13.55
CA ASN A 23 -18.42 11.90 12.13
C ASN A 23 -17.20 11.39 11.35
N TYR A 24 -16.02 11.36 11.99
CA TYR A 24 -14.81 10.78 11.39
C TYR A 24 -14.98 9.30 11.05
N ALA A 25 -15.63 8.52 11.91
CA ALA A 25 -15.84 7.08 11.71
C ALA A 25 -16.77 6.80 10.51
N ASP A 26 -17.83 7.58 10.38
CA ASP A 26 -18.81 7.42 9.30
C ASP A 26 -18.22 7.82 7.94
N ASP A 27 -17.41 8.88 7.90
CA ASP A 27 -16.84 9.38 6.64
C ASP A 27 -15.55 8.68 6.23
N PHE A 28 -14.80 8.06 7.16
CA PHE A 28 -13.45 7.58 6.90
C PHE A 28 -13.35 6.57 5.76
N MET A 29 -14.26 5.60 5.67
CA MET A 29 -14.22 4.58 4.62
C MET A 29 -14.44 5.17 3.23
N SER A 30 -15.41 6.08 3.11
CA SER A 30 -15.69 6.79 1.85
C SER A 30 -14.55 7.74 1.51
N ALA A 31 -14.07 8.53 2.47
CA ALA A 31 -12.96 9.45 2.28
C ALA A 31 -11.71 8.70 1.81
N MET A 32 -11.33 7.62 2.50
CA MET A 32 -10.24 6.72 2.13
C MET A 32 -10.37 6.23 0.68
N GLY A 33 -11.54 5.73 0.30
CA GLY A 33 -11.80 5.24 -1.06
C GLY A 33 -11.61 6.34 -2.09
N ILE A 34 -12.17 7.53 -1.84
CA ILE A 34 -12.06 8.67 -2.76
C ILE A 34 -10.62 9.13 -2.90
N VAL A 35 -9.88 9.39 -1.80
CA VAL A 35 -8.49 9.85 -1.91
C VAL A 35 -7.57 8.79 -2.52
N ALA A 36 -7.80 7.50 -2.24
CA ALA A 36 -7.02 6.40 -2.83
C ALA A 36 -7.20 6.32 -4.34
N GLN A 37 -8.45 6.27 -4.81
CA GLN A 37 -8.73 6.10 -6.25
C GLN A 37 -8.39 7.36 -7.04
N THR A 38 -8.67 8.54 -6.48
CA THR A 38 -8.40 9.82 -7.13
C THR A 38 -6.90 10.05 -7.30
N SER A 39 -6.09 9.80 -6.27
CA SER A 39 -4.64 10.02 -6.36
C SER A 39 -3.97 9.03 -7.30
N ASN A 40 -4.40 7.76 -7.28
CA ASN A 40 -3.93 6.75 -8.23
C ASN A 40 -4.24 7.15 -9.67
N LEU A 41 -5.51 7.53 -9.96
CA LEU A 41 -5.93 7.94 -11.30
C LEU A 41 -5.15 9.15 -11.81
N ILE A 42 -4.99 10.20 -10.98
CA ILE A 42 -4.26 11.41 -11.36
C ILE A 42 -2.82 11.06 -11.75
N VAL A 43 -2.12 10.30 -10.91
CA VAL A 43 -0.73 9.93 -11.20
C VAL A 43 -0.64 8.99 -12.39
N ALA A 44 -1.58 8.06 -12.54
CA ALA A 44 -1.64 7.18 -13.71
C ALA A 44 -1.79 7.98 -15.02
N ILE A 45 -2.68 8.97 -15.06
CA ILE A 45 -2.85 9.85 -16.22
C ILE A 45 -1.56 10.64 -16.49
N ILE A 46 -0.98 11.28 -15.48
CA ILE A 46 0.28 12.03 -15.60
C ILE A 46 1.41 11.12 -16.13
N ASN A 47 1.45 9.88 -15.67
CA ASN A 47 2.44 8.88 -16.06
C ASN A 47 2.30 8.48 -17.53
N VAL A 48 1.08 8.25 -18.00
CA VAL A 48 0.74 7.91 -19.39
C VAL A 48 0.98 9.07 -20.35
N LEU A 49 0.70 10.31 -19.93
CA LEU A 49 1.03 11.52 -20.68
C LEU A 49 2.54 11.80 -20.77
N ASN A 50 3.37 10.90 -20.22
CA ASN A 50 4.83 10.94 -20.23
C ASN A 50 5.40 12.26 -19.65
N VAL A 51 4.67 12.86 -18.70
CA VAL A 51 5.10 14.04 -17.96
C VAL A 51 6.23 13.68 -17.00
N ILE A 52 6.19 12.48 -16.41
CA ILE A 52 7.25 11.93 -15.57
C ILE A 52 8.31 11.28 -16.46
N ARG A 53 9.29 12.08 -16.88
CA ARG A 53 10.43 11.62 -17.68
C ARG A 53 11.46 10.91 -16.80
N GLY A 54 11.94 9.75 -17.24
CA GLY A 54 13.01 9.03 -16.58
C GLY A 54 13.06 7.55 -16.98
N PRO A 55 14.15 6.83 -16.64
CA PRO A 55 14.26 5.41 -16.93
C PRO A 55 13.17 4.64 -16.19
N LEU A 56 12.51 3.71 -16.87
CA LEU A 56 11.40 2.92 -16.35
C LEU A 56 11.77 2.20 -15.03
N LEU A 57 13.03 1.77 -14.92
CA LEU A 57 13.61 1.16 -13.73
C LEU A 57 13.53 2.05 -12.47
N TYR A 58 13.80 3.35 -12.59
CA TYR A 58 13.69 4.28 -11.44
C TYR A 58 12.23 4.55 -11.08
N ARG A 59 11.32 4.53 -12.06
CA ARG A 59 9.88 4.66 -11.85
C ARG A 59 9.26 3.42 -11.17
N ILE A 60 10.00 2.33 -11.03
CA ILE A 60 9.61 1.13 -10.27
C ILE A 60 10.26 1.14 -8.88
N ILE A 61 11.58 1.36 -8.79
CA ILE A 61 12.30 1.34 -7.51
C ILE A 61 11.84 2.47 -6.59
N PHE A 62 11.70 3.70 -7.11
CA PHE A 62 11.38 4.86 -6.28
C PHE A 62 10.02 4.71 -5.57
N PRO A 63 8.92 4.36 -6.27
CA PRO A 63 7.65 4.03 -5.60
C PRO A 63 7.73 2.91 -4.59
N LEU A 64 8.53 1.87 -4.88
CA LEU A 64 8.66 0.72 -4.00
C LEU A 64 9.36 1.10 -2.69
N THR A 65 10.48 1.83 -2.76
CA THR A 65 11.18 2.35 -1.57
C THR A 65 10.32 3.36 -0.82
N PHE A 66 9.63 4.26 -1.52
CA PHE A 66 8.76 5.26 -0.91
C PHE A 66 7.59 4.61 -0.15
N ASN A 67 6.93 3.61 -0.73
CA ASN A 67 5.89 2.84 -0.04
C ASN A 67 6.44 2.11 1.20
N SER A 68 7.64 1.52 1.14
CA SER A 68 8.26 0.90 2.32
C SER A 68 8.47 1.90 3.46
N LEU A 69 8.90 3.12 3.15
CA LEU A 69 9.05 4.18 4.15
C LEU A 69 7.70 4.60 4.75
N LEU A 70 6.65 4.72 3.94
CA LEU A 70 5.31 5.04 4.43
C LEU A 70 4.75 3.95 5.35
N ILE A 71 5.00 2.67 5.05
CA ILE A 71 4.62 1.57 5.95
C ILE A 71 5.37 1.66 7.28
N LEU A 72 6.65 2.02 7.29
CA LEU A 72 7.38 2.26 8.55
C LEU A 72 6.79 3.42 9.35
N VAL A 73 6.37 4.50 8.69
CA VAL A 73 5.68 5.62 9.35
C VAL A 73 4.37 5.13 9.98
N ILE A 74 3.57 4.34 9.26
CA ILE A 74 2.32 3.77 9.79
C ILE A 74 2.59 2.87 10.99
N LEU A 75 3.59 2.00 10.92
CA LEU A 75 4.00 1.17 12.07
C LEU A 75 4.38 2.02 13.28
N GLY A 76 5.13 3.11 13.07
CA GLY A 76 5.42 4.08 14.12
C GLY A 76 4.16 4.71 14.70
N LEU A 77 3.22 5.15 13.85
CA LEU A 77 1.94 5.68 14.30
C LEU A 77 1.14 4.66 15.12
N VAL A 78 1.11 3.39 14.70
CA VAL A 78 0.40 2.33 15.43
C VAL A 78 1.00 2.08 16.82
N ILE A 79 2.33 2.19 16.96
CA ILE A 79 3.04 1.91 18.21
C ILE A 79 2.99 3.10 19.18
N PHE A 80 3.21 4.32 18.68
CA PHE A 80 3.38 5.50 19.52
C PHE A 80 2.08 6.26 19.80
N GLN A 81 1.04 6.04 18.98
CA GLN A 81 -0.18 6.82 19.02
C GLN A 81 -1.35 5.97 19.50
N THR A 82 -2.06 6.46 20.51
CA THR A 82 -3.28 5.85 21.05
C THR A 82 -4.47 6.78 20.85
N PRO A 83 -5.70 6.25 20.76
CA PRO A 83 -6.91 7.06 20.60
C PRO A 83 -7.03 8.07 21.73
N ASP A 84 -7.00 9.35 21.37
CA ASP A 84 -7.23 10.48 22.26
C ASP A 84 -8.12 11.51 21.53
N ASP A 85 -8.97 12.21 22.28
CA ASP A 85 -9.92 13.17 21.71
C ASP A 85 -9.22 14.34 21.02
N ASN A 86 -8.09 14.81 21.57
CA ASN A 86 -7.31 15.89 20.96
C ASN A 86 -6.52 15.41 19.73
N ALA A 87 -6.17 14.12 19.70
CA ALA A 87 -5.38 13.55 18.61
C ALA A 87 -6.21 13.09 17.40
N ARG A 88 -7.51 12.84 17.59
CA ARG A 88 -8.37 12.23 16.56
C ARG A 88 -8.40 13.00 15.24
N GLY A 89 -8.53 14.33 15.31
CA GLY A 89 -8.63 15.18 14.13
C GLY A 89 -7.35 15.16 13.27
N TRP A 90 -6.18 15.30 13.88
CA TRP A 90 -4.92 15.26 13.13
C TRP A 90 -4.62 13.85 12.64
N PHE A 91 -4.90 12.81 13.44
CA PHE A 91 -4.65 11.42 13.06
C PHE A 91 -5.48 11.03 11.84
N TYR A 92 -6.73 11.48 11.77
CA TYR A 92 -7.59 11.32 10.58
C TYR A 92 -6.95 11.90 9.33
N VAL A 93 -6.53 13.17 9.38
CA VAL A 93 -5.93 13.86 8.22
C VAL A 93 -4.62 13.20 7.80
N VAL A 94 -3.72 12.92 8.75
CA VAL A 94 -2.42 12.29 8.47
C VAL A 94 -2.60 10.90 7.86
N SER A 95 -3.54 10.11 8.35
CA SER A 95 -3.84 8.78 7.80
C SER A 95 -4.31 8.87 6.35
N LEU A 96 -5.22 9.79 6.04
CA LEU A 96 -5.70 10.01 4.67
C LEU A 96 -4.59 10.52 3.73
N VAL A 97 -3.70 11.38 4.21
CA VAL A 97 -2.54 11.87 3.43
C VAL A 97 -1.57 10.72 3.12
N ILE A 98 -1.28 9.84 4.09
CA ILE A 98 -0.44 8.67 3.86
C ILE A 98 -1.10 7.75 2.83
N ILE A 99 -2.40 7.46 2.98
CA ILE A 99 -3.15 6.64 2.02
C ILE A 99 -3.11 7.26 0.62
N MET A 100 -3.30 8.58 0.52
CA MET A 100 -3.22 9.31 -0.74
C MET A 100 -1.84 9.16 -1.39
N ALA A 101 -0.76 9.36 -0.62
CA ALA A 101 0.62 9.25 -1.08
C ALA A 101 0.98 7.83 -1.52
N MET A 102 0.56 6.81 -0.77
CA MET A 102 0.76 5.41 -1.15
C MET A 102 0.04 5.06 -2.46
N ASN A 103 -1.21 5.51 -2.63
CA ASN A 103 -1.96 5.21 -3.85
C ASN A 103 -1.45 5.99 -5.07
N ALA A 104 -0.97 7.22 -4.89
CA ALA A 104 -0.26 7.97 -5.90
C ALA A 104 1.01 7.22 -6.37
N SER A 105 1.82 6.76 -5.42
CA SER A 105 3.00 5.94 -5.65
C SER A 105 2.65 4.62 -6.38
N ASN A 106 1.59 3.95 -5.96
CA ASN A 106 1.12 2.71 -6.59
C ASN A 106 0.66 2.92 -8.04
N GLY A 107 0.01 4.06 -8.34
CA GLY A 107 -0.32 4.42 -9.71
C GLY A 107 0.93 4.52 -10.60
N LEU A 108 1.97 5.20 -10.12
CA LEU A 108 3.26 5.29 -10.82
C LEU A 108 3.92 3.90 -11.00
N TYR A 109 3.98 3.10 -9.94
CA TYR A 109 4.56 1.76 -9.94
C TYR A 109 3.84 0.84 -10.94
N GLN A 110 2.52 0.74 -10.84
CA GLN A 110 1.71 -0.20 -11.61
C GLN A 110 1.81 0.09 -13.10
N ASN A 111 1.64 1.35 -13.51
CA ASN A 111 1.76 1.73 -14.91
C ASN A 111 3.18 1.49 -15.45
N SER A 112 4.22 1.76 -14.65
CA SER A 112 5.60 1.55 -15.07
C SER A 112 5.97 0.07 -15.17
N PHE A 113 5.45 -0.75 -14.26
CA PHE A 113 5.69 -2.20 -14.26
C PHE A 113 4.96 -2.90 -15.41
N PHE A 114 3.71 -2.51 -15.70
CA PHE A 114 3.02 -2.99 -16.90
C PHE A 114 3.67 -2.50 -18.19
N GLY A 115 4.20 -1.27 -18.21
CA GLY A 115 5.03 -0.79 -19.31
C GLY A 115 6.27 -1.66 -19.54
N LEU A 116 6.92 -2.13 -18.48
CA LEU A 116 8.07 -3.03 -18.58
C LEU A 116 7.66 -4.42 -19.06
N ALA A 117 6.55 -4.94 -18.54
CA ALA A 117 6.03 -6.24 -18.92
C ALA A 117 5.55 -6.31 -20.38
N ALA A 118 5.22 -5.16 -20.99
CA ALA A 118 4.82 -5.07 -22.39
C ALA A 118 5.98 -5.29 -23.38
N ASP A 119 7.24 -5.10 -22.95
CA ASP A 119 8.42 -5.42 -23.76
C ASP A 119 8.66 -6.95 -23.87
N PHE A 120 7.99 -7.73 -23.04
CA PHE A 120 8.06 -9.19 -23.01
C PHE A 120 6.81 -9.84 -23.63
N PRO A 121 6.85 -11.14 -23.93
CA PRO A 121 5.66 -11.88 -24.37
C PRO A 121 4.45 -11.69 -23.44
N PHE A 122 3.25 -11.75 -23.99
CA PHE A 122 1.99 -11.43 -23.30
C PHE A 122 1.76 -12.25 -22.02
N GLU A 123 2.35 -13.44 -21.92
CA GLU A 123 2.35 -14.30 -20.75
C GLU A 123 2.87 -13.59 -19.50
N TYR A 124 3.84 -12.69 -19.63
CA TYR A 124 4.41 -11.94 -18.50
C TYR A 124 3.43 -10.89 -17.95
N SER A 125 2.71 -10.18 -18.82
CA SER A 125 1.66 -9.24 -18.39
C SER A 125 0.52 -9.97 -17.66
N ASN A 126 0.14 -11.16 -18.15
CA ASN A 126 -0.84 -12.01 -17.47
C ASN A 126 -0.34 -12.47 -16.09
N ALA A 127 0.94 -12.83 -15.98
CA ALA A 127 1.54 -13.20 -14.70
C ALA A 127 1.44 -12.06 -13.66
N VAL A 128 1.59 -10.80 -14.08
CA VAL A 128 1.39 -9.63 -13.19
C VAL A 128 -0.04 -9.55 -12.67
N VAL A 129 -1.03 -9.75 -13.54
CA VAL A 129 -2.46 -9.73 -13.16
C VAL A 129 -2.78 -10.87 -12.20
N ILE A 130 -2.30 -12.08 -12.49
CA ILE A 130 -2.44 -13.25 -11.61
C ILE A 130 -1.83 -12.97 -10.24
N GLY A 131 -0.62 -12.40 -10.19
CA GLY A 131 0.04 -12.03 -8.95
C GLY A 131 -0.75 -11.02 -8.12
N THR A 132 -1.37 -10.04 -8.78
CA THR A 132 -2.23 -9.04 -8.12
C THR A 132 -3.47 -9.70 -7.48
N ASN A 133 -4.10 -10.64 -8.18
CA ASN A 133 -5.26 -11.37 -7.66
C ASN A 133 -4.88 -12.29 -6.49
N ILE A 134 -3.76 -13.01 -6.59
CA ILE A 134 -3.24 -13.86 -5.51
C ILE A 134 -2.94 -13.01 -4.26
N CYS A 135 -2.32 -11.84 -4.45
CA CYS A 135 -2.06 -10.90 -3.36
C CYS A 135 -3.36 -10.46 -2.67
N GLY A 136 -4.40 -10.13 -3.42
CA GLY A 136 -5.72 -9.81 -2.88
C GLY A 136 -6.31 -10.93 -2.04
N THR A 137 -6.29 -12.17 -2.56
CA THR A 137 -6.78 -13.35 -1.84
C THR A 137 -5.98 -13.61 -0.56
N PHE A 138 -4.65 -13.59 -0.63
CA PHE A 138 -3.77 -13.75 0.53
C PHE A 138 -4.07 -12.71 1.61
N THR A 139 -4.23 -11.46 1.19
CA THR A 139 -4.51 -10.32 2.08
C THR A 139 -5.86 -10.48 2.78
N SER A 140 -6.89 -10.93 2.08
CA SER A 140 -8.22 -11.18 2.65
C SER A 140 -8.21 -12.35 3.64
N ILE A 141 -7.54 -13.45 3.31
CA ILE A 141 -7.38 -14.60 4.22
C ILE A 141 -6.65 -14.15 5.48
N LEU A 142 -5.55 -13.41 5.33
CA LEU A 142 -4.79 -12.89 6.46
C LEU A 142 -5.64 -12.00 7.36
N ALA A 143 -6.46 -11.11 6.79
CA ALA A 143 -7.35 -10.26 7.56
C ALA A 143 -8.38 -11.07 8.35
N ILE A 144 -9.00 -12.08 7.75
CA ILE A 144 -9.97 -12.97 8.43
C ILE A 144 -9.29 -13.72 9.58
N VAL A 145 -8.15 -14.36 9.31
CA VAL A 145 -7.42 -15.15 10.32
C VAL A 145 -6.94 -14.26 11.47
N ALA A 146 -6.39 -13.09 11.17
CA ALA A 146 -5.91 -12.17 12.19
C ALA A 146 -7.06 -11.61 13.05
N THR A 147 -8.21 -11.31 12.44
CA THR A 147 -9.42 -10.88 13.16
C THR A 147 -9.91 -11.97 14.12
N LEU A 148 -9.97 -13.22 13.67
CA LEU A 148 -10.45 -14.33 14.49
C LEU A 148 -9.47 -14.70 15.61
N ALA A 149 -8.16 -14.57 15.35
CA ALA A 149 -7.13 -14.91 16.32
C ALA A 149 -6.95 -13.84 17.41
N PHE A 150 -7.21 -12.57 17.10
CA PHE A 150 -6.95 -11.43 17.99
C PHE A 150 -8.15 -10.46 18.04
N SER A 151 -9.36 -10.99 18.25
CA SER A 151 -10.61 -10.21 18.25
C SER A 151 -10.61 -9.03 19.22
N ASP A 152 -9.91 -9.17 20.35
CA ASP A 152 -9.97 -8.22 21.46
C ASP A 152 -8.84 -7.16 21.38
N GLN A 153 -7.96 -7.24 20.37
CA GLN A 153 -6.77 -6.39 20.26
C GLN A 153 -6.57 -5.85 18.84
N PRO A 154 -7.38 -4.85 18.41
CA PRO A 154 -7.31 -4.28 17.06
C PRO A 154 -5.95 -3.66 16.74
N GLN A 155 -5.23 -3.12 17.74
CA GLN A 155 -3.87 -2.62 17.56
C GLN A 155 -2.88 -3.73 17.18
N THR A 156 -2.94 -4.88 17.85
CA THR A 156 -2.08 -6.03 17.57
C THR A 156 -2.33 -6.58 16.17
N VAL A 157 -3.61 -6.68 15.78
CA VAL A 157 -4.01 -7.09 14.41
C VAL A 157 -3.39 -6.15 13.38
N ALA A 158 -3.53 -4.83 13.56
CA ALA A 158 -2.98 -3.84 12.66
C ALA A 158 -1.44 -3.93 12.58
N LEU A 159 -0.75 -4.08 13.73
CA LEU A 159 0.70 -4.17 13.78
C LEU A 159 1.21 -5.41 13.03
N ILE A 160 0.63 -6.58 13.27
CA ILE A 160 0.99 -7.83 12.56
C ILE A 160 0.82 -7.64 11.06
N TYR A 161 -0.30 -7.03 10.66
CA TYR A 161 -0.64 -6.87 9.25
C TYR A 161 0.27 -5.88 8.51
N PHE A 162 0.55 -4.72 9.11
CA PHE A 162 1.53 -3.76 8.56
C PHE A 162 2.96 -4.33 8.58
N ALA A 163 3.32 -5.13 9.58
CA ALA A 163 4.63 -5.79 9.66
C ALA A 163 4.82 -6.85 8.56
N ILE A 164 3.83 -7.71 8.33
CA ILE A 164 3.84 -8.69 7.22
C ILE A 164 3.99 -7.96 5.89
N SER A 165 3.25 -6.87 5.71
CA SER A 165 3.30 -6.07 4.50
C SER A 165 4.67 -5.43 4.28
N PHE A 166 5.30 -4.95 5.35
CA PHE A 166 6.67 -4.45 5.30
C PHE A 166 7.66 -5.55 4.88
N ILE A 167 7.57 -6.75 5.46
CA ILE A 167 8.41 -7.89 5.09
C ILE A 167 8.24 -8.23 3.60
N ILE A 168 7.01 -8.26 3.10
CA ILE A 168 6.73 -8.52 1.67
C ILE A 168 7.37 -7.45 0.78
N LEU A 169 7.32 -6.18 1.16
CA LEU A 169 7.99 -5.12 0.40
C LEU A 169 9.52 -5.26 0.41
N ILE A 170 10.11 -5.68 1.52
CA ILE A 170 11.55 -5.98 1.58
C ILE A 170 11.89 -7.16 0.65
N VAL A 171 11.09 -8.23 0.65
CA VAL A 171 11.27 -9.35 -0.30
C VAL A 171 11.14 -8.86 -1.74
N CYS A 172 10.21 -7.95 -2.03
CA CYS A 172 10.05 -7.35 -3.36
C CYS A 172 11.29 -6.54 -3.78
N LEU A 173 11.85 -5.72 -2.88
CA LEU A 173 13.08 -4.97 -3.12
C LEU A 173 14.29 -5.91 -3.36
N CYS A 174 14.41 -6.97 -2.56
CA CYS A 174 15.45 -7.98 -2.74
C CYS A 174 15.32 -8.73 -4.07
N SER A 175 14.09 -9.12 -4.44
CA SER A 175 13.79 -9.78 -5.72
C SER A 175 14.16 -8.89 -6.89
N TRP A 176 13.83 -7.60 -6.82
CA TRP A 176 14.22 -6.62 -7.84
C TRP A 176 15.75 -6.51 -8.00
N TRP A 177 16.47 -6.43 -6.89
CA TRP A 177 17.93 -6.33 -6.91
C TRP A 177 18.58 -7.59 -7.54
N PHE A 178 18.05 -8.77 -7.21
CA PHE A 178 18.49 -10.03 -7.80
C PHE A 178 18.21 -10.08 -9.31
N CYS A 179 17.02 -9.65 -9.73
CA CYS A 179 16.61 -9.64 -11.14
C CYS A 179 17.51 -8.71 -11.98
N LYS A 180 17.83 -7.52 -11.47
CA LYS A 180 18.77 -6.59 -12.15
C LYS A 180 20.15 -7.21 -12.35
N LYS A 181 20.66 -7.93 -11.34
CA LYS A 181 21.97 -8.59 -11.40
C LYS A 181 21.98 -9.72 -12.43
N LEU A 182 20.88 -10.47 -12.53
CA LEU A 182 20.68 -11.52 -13.52
C LEU A 182 20.67 -10.96 -14.96
N VAL A 183 19.90 -9.92 -15.22
CA VAL A 183 19.86 -9.27 -16.55
C VAL A 183 21.24 -8.72 -16.93
N SER A 184 21.95 -8.10 -15.98
CA SER A 184 23.32 -7.62 -16.21
C SER A 184 24.33 -8.73 -16.49
N TYR A 185 24.07 -9.97 -16.06
CA TYR A 185 24.95 -11.12 -16.29
C TYR A 185 24.73 -11.74 -17.68
N PHE A 186 23.49 -11.70 -18.19
CA PHE A 186 23.12 -12.23 -19.50
C PHE A 186 23.21 -11.21 -20.65
N SER A 187 23.38 -9.92 -20.36
CA SER A 187 23.65 -8.92 -21.39
C SER A 187 25.07 -9.13 -21.94
N PRO A 188 25.26 -9.33 -23.26
CA PRO A 188 26.59 -9.32 -23.85
C PRO A 188 27.26 -7.99 -23.52
N LYS A 189 28.51 -8.07 -23.05
CA LYS A 189 29.38 -6.91 -22.94
C LYS A 189 29.91 -6.63 -24.33
N ASP A 190 29.28 -5.70 -25.03
CA ASP A 190 29.89 -5.04 -26.18
C ASP A 190 30.96 -4.04 -25.69
#